data_AF-A0A8T1WES1-F1
#
_entry.id   AF-A0A8T1WES1-F1
#
_cell.length_a   1.000
_cell.length_b   1.000
_cell.length_c   1.000
_cell.angle_alpha   90.00
_cell.angle_beta   90.00
_cell.angle_gamma   90.00
#
_symmetry.space_group_name_H-M   'P 1'
#
loop_
_entity.id
_entity.type
_entity.pdbx_description
1 polymer ?
#
loop_
_entity_poly.entity_id
_entity_poly.type
_entity_poly.pdbx_seq_one_letter_code
_entity_poly.pdbx_strand_id
1 'polypeptide(L)'
;MPITIAEVTTRLAAAQKRLDALERSLDDMEGVARVKKHLQLENLASAALKTAPSDYYSWSLAQRAELLGCATPHLCKSIIVENVACVNSGVEDPLNSRFYCVVLQYNSKLDAEQLRRFVRDCIPDADRPSKKKFNFQHAPGEVSEQLTGFGHNGVSTFGMKTPIPVIVAGAIAELKPSFLWLGGGAESVKLRISVQDLVKALGARVADGITALRTDLDNE
;
A
#
# COMPACT_ATOMS: atom_id res chain seq x y z
N MET A 1 -52.08 4.74 -9.22
CA MET A 1 -51.38 5.34 -10.38
C MET A 1 -50.34 4.34 -10.87
N PRO A 2 -50.23 4.09 -12.19
CA PRO A 2 -49.19 3.22 -12.73
C PRO A 2 -47.81 3.85 -12.50
N ILE A 3 -46.84 3.06 -12.03
CA ILE A 3 -45.44 3.48 -11.88
C ILE A 3 -44.88 3.78 -13.27
N THR A 4 -44.22 4.91 -13.42
CA THR A 4 -43.61 5.31 -14.70
C THR A 4 -42.27 4.59 -14.92
N ILE A 5 -41.86 4.42 -16.19
CA ILE A 5 -40.55 3.86 -16.54
C ILE A 5 -39.42 4.67 -15.88
N ALA A 6 -39.55 6.01 -15.82
CA ALA A 6 -38.56 6.88 -15.19
C ALA A 6 -38.39 6.63 -13.68
N GLU A 7 -39.49 6.36 -12.97
CA GLU A 7 -39.46 5.99 -11.56
C GLU A 7 -38.78 4.62 -11.35
N VAL A 8 -39.04 3.65 -12.24
CA VAL A 8 -38.35 2.34 -12.20
C VAL A 8 -36.85 2.51 -12.41
N THR A 9 -36.41 3.26 -13.43
CA THR A 9 -34.99 3.49 -13.72
C THR A 9 -34.28 4.18 -12.55
N THR A 10 -34.91 5.18 -11.93
CA THR A 10 -34.36 5.87 -10.76
C THR A 10 -34.19 4.92 -9.58
N ARG A 11 -35.20 4.07 -9.32
CA ARG A 11 -35.12 3.07 -8.25
C ARG A 11 -34.04 2.01 -8.54
N LEU A 12 -33.90 1.58 -9.78
CA LEU A 12 -32.87 0.63 -10.20
C LEU A 12 -31.46 1.21 -10.01
N ALA A 13 -31.23 2.45 -10.43
CA ALA A 13 -29.94 3.12 -10.23
C ALA A 13 -29.60 3.28 -8.74
N ALA A 14 -30.59 3.65 -7.91
CA ALA A 14 -30.40 3.74 -6.47
C ALA A 14 -30.13 2.37 -5.82
N ALA A 15 -30.78 1.30 -6.29
CA ALA A 15 -30.54 -0.05 -5.83
C ALA A 15 -29.13 -0.54 -6.22
N GLN A 16 -28.70 -0.31 -7.47
CA GLN A 16 -27.36 -0.64 -7.93
C GLN A 16 -26.30 0.07 -7.09
N LYS A 17 -26.45 1.38 -6.86
CA LYS A 17 -25.52 2.14 -6.02
C LYS A 17 -25.40 1.58 -4.59
N ARG A 18 -26.50 1.08 -4.02
CA ARG A 18 -26.50 0.44 -2.69
C ARG A 18 -25.82 -0.92 -2.72
N LEU A 19 -26.06 -1.71 -3.77
CA LEU A 19 -25.39 -2.99 -3.96
C LEU A 19 -23.87 -2.80 -4.06
N ASP A 20 -23.41 -1.89 -4.93
CA ASP A 20 -21.99 -1.58 -5.09
C ASP A 20 -21.34 -1.08 -3.78
N ALA A 21 -22.10 -0.39 -2.92
CA ALA A 21 -21.63 0.05 -1.61
C ALA A 21 -21.53 -1.11 -0.60
N LEU A 22 -22.48 -2.06 -0.64
CA LEU A 22 -22.44 -3.25 0.20
C LEU A 22 -21.33 -4.21 -0.22
N GLU A 23 -21.13 -4.41 -1.52
CA GLU A 23 -20.04 -5.22 -2.08
C GLU A 23 -18.68 -4.67 -1.64
N ARG A 24 -18.44 -3.37 -1.81
CA ARG A 24 -17.21 -2.73 -1.30
C ARG A 24 -17.05 -2.86 0.22
N SER A 25 -18.12 -2.70 0.98
CA SER A 25 -18.06 -2.89 2.44
C SER A 25 -17.70 -4.33 2.82
N LEU A 26 -18.17 -5.31 2.05
CA LEU A 26 -17.82 -6.71 2.23
C LEU A 26 -16.34 -6.95 1.92
N ASP A 27 -15.86 -6.45 0.77
CA ASP A 27 -14.46 -6.54 0.37
C ASP A 27 -13.50 -5.91 1.40
N ASP A 28 -13.87 -4.74 1.94
CA ASP A 28 -13.13 -4.07 3.01
C ASP A 28 -13.07 -4.93 4.29
N MET A 29 -14.19 -5.53 4.70
CA MET A 29 -14.23 -6.41 5.86
C MET A 29 -13.36 -7.66 5.66
N GLU A 30 -13.43 -8.26 4.47
CA GLU A 30 -12.59 -9.41 4.11
C GLU A 30 -11.10 -9.03 4.06
N GLY A 31 -10.78 -7.86 3.53
CA GLY A 31 -9.43 -7.32 3.49
C GLY A 31 -8.85 -7.16 4.90
N VAL A 32 -9.58 -6.49 5.79
CA VAL A 32 -9.19 -6.33 7.20
C VAL A 32 -9.06 -7.69 7.91
N ALA A 33 -9.94 -8.66 7.61
CA ALA A 33 -9.86 -10.00 8.18
C ALA A 33 -8.57 -10.74 7.74
N ARG A 34 -8.17 -10.63 6.47
CA ARG A 34 -6.90 -11.20 5.98
C ARG A 34 -5.69 -10.55 6.66
N VAL A 35 -5.71 -9.23 6.84
CA VAL A 35 -4.66 -8.51 7.57
C VAL A 35 -4.56 -9.05 9.00
N LYS A 36 -5.67 -9.10 9.75
CA LYS A 36 -5.70 -9.63 11.12
C LYS A 36 -5.13 -11.04 11.20
N LYS A 37 -5.57 -11.93 10.29
CA LYS A 37 -5.11 -13.32 10.26
C LYS A 37 -3.60 -13.40 10.02
N HIS A 38 -3.07 -12.62 9.06
CA HIS A 38 -1.64 -12.61 8.77
C HIS A 38 -0.85 -12.09 10.00
N LEU A 39 -1.26 -10.97 10.60
CA LEU A 39 -0.60 -10.42 11.79
C LEU A 39 -0.57 -11.41 12.98
N GLN A 40 -1.64 -12.18 13.15
CA GLN A 40 -1.73 -13.23 14.18
C GLN A 40 -0.78 -14.39 13.89
N LEU A 41 -0.68 -14.85 12.65
CA LEU A 41 0.23 -15.92 12.25
C LEU A 41 1.70 -15.54 12.49
N GLU A 42 2.06 -14.28 12.24
CA GLU A 42 3.41 -13.74 12.44
C GLU A 42 3.69 -13.34 13.91
N ASN A 43 2.70 -13.48 14.82
CA ASN A 43 2.81 -13.10 16.24
C ASN A 43 3.30 -11.66 16.48
N LEU A 44 2.81 -10.71 15.69
CA LEU A 44 3.30 -9.33 15.68
C LEU A 44 2.68 -8.48 16.79
N ALA A 45 3.27 -8.53 17.99
CA ALA A 45 2.79 -7.80 19.16
C ALA A 45 2.87 -6.27 19.03
N SER A 46 3.73 -5.72 18.15
CA SER A 46 3.79 -4.27 17.91
C SER A 46 2.68 -3.76 16.98
N ALA A 47 1.93 -4.67 16.35
CA ALA A 47 0.90 -4.32 15.39
C ALA A 47 -0.41 -3.90 16.08
N ALA A 48 -1.04 -2.84 15.58
CA ALA A 48 -2.37 -2.41 16.02
C ALA A 48 -3.18 -1.88 14.84
N LEU A 49 -4.46 -2.22 14.79
CA LEU A 49 -5.40 -1.68 13.80
C LEU A 49 -6.24 -0.58 14.44
N LYS A 50 -6.44 0.52 13.72
CA LYS A 50 -7.29 1.63 14.14
C LYS A 50 -8.21 2.04 12.99
N THR A 51 -9.50 2.15 13.29
CA THR A 51 -10.48 2.71 12.35
C THR A 51 -10.38 4.23 12.35
N ALA A 52 -10.37 4.81 11.17
CA ALA A 52 -10.40 6.23 10.89
C ALA A 52 -11.80 6.63 10.36
N PRO A 53 -12.20 7.90 10.53
CA PRO A 53 -13.44 8.43 9.96
C PRO A 53 -13.50 8.30 8.43
N SER A 54 -14.70 8.30 7.87
CA SER A 54 -14.92 8.16 6.42
C SER A 54 -14.33 9.31 5.60
N ASP A 55 -14.20 10.50 6.19
CA ASP A 55 -13.62 11.69 5.58
C ASP A 55 -12.11 11.83 5.86
N TYR A 56 -11.46 10.81 6.44
CA TYR A 56 -10.04 10.86 6.81
C TYR A 56 -9.10 11.35 5.69
N TYR A 57 -9.39 11.01 4.43
CA TYR A 57 -8.57 11.41 3.28
C TYR A 57 -8.84 12.83 2.76
N SER A 58 -9.86 13.54 3.26
CA SER A 58 -10.06 14.96 3.01
C SER A 58 -9.27 15.86 3.98
N TRP A 59 -8.72 15.29 5.05
CA TRP A 59 -7.98 16.04 6.08
C TRP A 59 -6.52 16.27 5.67
N SER A 60 -5.88 17.28 6.27
CA SER A 60 -4.44 17.50 6.12
C SER A 60 -3.62 16.38 6.77
N LEU A 61 -2.35 16.23 6.37
CA LEU A 61 -1.47 15.23 7.00
C LEU A 61 -1.27 15.46 8.50
N ALA A 62 -1.26 16.73 8.94
CA ALA A 62 -1.15 17.07 10.35
C ALA A 62 -2.35 16.57 11.17
N GLN A 63 -3.58 16.78 10.68
CA GLN A 63 -4.81 16.30 11.32
C GLN A 63 -4.84 14.77 11.39
N ARG A 64 -4.41 14.10 10.32
CA ARG A 64 -4.30 12.62 10.29
C ARG A 64 -3.27 12.12 11.32
N ALA A 65 -2.14 12.81 11.43
CA ALA A 65 -1.08 12.46 12.37
C ALA A 65 -1.54 12.66 13.83
N GLU A 66 -2.27 13.73 14.09
CA GLU A 66 -2.91 13.99 15.39
C GLU A 66 -3.91 12.89 15.76
N LEU A 67 -4.82 12.52 14.85
CA LEU A 67 -5.75 11.40 15.06
C LEU A 67 -5.01 10.10 15.42
N LEU A 68 -3.88 9.84 14.75
CA LEU A 68 -3.10 8.62 14.91
C LEU A 68 -2.02 8.71 16.02
N GLY A 69 -1.93 9.85 16.71
CA GLY A 69 -0.99 10.08 17.80
C GLY A 69 0.48 9.98 17.38
N CYS A 70 0.83 10.51 16.20
CA CYS A 70 2.18 10.46 15.66
C CYS A 70 2.57 11.77 14.96
N ALA A 71 3.81 11.84 14.45
CA ALA A 71 4.23 12.93 13.57
C ALA A 71 3.97 12.55 12.10
N THR A 72 3.92 13.54 11.20
CA THR A 72 3.69 13.33 9.76
C THR A 72 4.63 12.30 9.12
N PRO A 73 5.94 12.23 9.44
CA PRO A 73 6.83 11.20 8.89
C PRO A 73 6.43 9.75 9.21
N HIS A 74 5.64 9.53 10.28
CA HIS A 74 5.13 8.21 10.63
C HIS A 74 3.93 7.79 9.77
N LEU A 75 3.29 8.73 9.05
CA LEU A 75 2.24 8.44 8.10
C LEU A 75 2.86 7.93 6.80
N CYS A 76 2.69 6.64 6.52
CA CYS A 76 3.24 5.99 5.34
C CYS A 76 2.14 5.39 4.47
N LYS A 77 2.50 5.10 3.22
CA LYS A 77 1.66 4.37 2.27
C LYS A 77 2.45 3.20 1.69
N SER A 78 1.73 2.15 1.32
CA SER A 78 2.24 1.08 0.47
C SER A 78 1.68 1.25 -0.93
N ILE A 79 2.55 1.27 -1.93
CA ILE A 79 2.19 1.36 -3.34
C ILE A 79 2.72 0.14 -4.08
N ILE A 80 1.97 -0.35 -5.06
CA ILE A 80 2.45 -1.40 -5.96
C ILE A 80 3.11 -0.72 -7.16
N VAL A 81 4.37 -1.10 -7.41
CA VAL A 81 5.11 -0.70 -8.60
C VAL A 81 5.34 -1.91 -9.48
N GLU A 82 5.23 -1.69 -10.79
CA GLU A 82 5.44 -2.68 -11.83
C GLU A 82 6.71 -2.34 -12.62
N ASN A 83 7.59 -3.31 -12.77
CA ASN A 83 8.65 -3.27 -13.76
C ASN A 83 8.07 -3.67 -15.13
N VAL A 84 7.62 -2.71 -15.92
CA VAL A 84 7.01 -2.97 -17.25
C VAL A 84 8.01 -3.50 -18.28
N ALA A 85 9.31 -3.45 -17.97
CA ALA A 85 10.39 -4.00 -18.80
C ALA A 85 10.96 -5.31 -18.25
N CYS A 86 10.33 -5.88 -17.21
CA CYS A 86 10.81 -7.09 -16.55
C CYS A 86 10.78 -8.29 -17.50
N VAL A 87 11.76 -9.18 -17.35
CA VAL A 87 11.79 -10.47 -18.05
C VAL A 87 10.88 -11.49 -17.38
N ASN A 88 10.65 -11.34 -16.07
CA ASN A 88 9.77 -12.18 -15.28
C ASN A 88 8.33 -11.67 -15.37
N SER A 89 7.36 -12.58 -15.31
CA SER A 89 5.94 -12.26 -15.43
C SER A 89 5.24 -12.06 -14.08
N GLY A 90 5.80 -12.57 -12.98
CA GLY A 90 5.16 -12.58 -11.66
C GLY A 90 6.08 -12.11 -10.53
N VAL A 91 5.89 -12.70 -9.35
CA VAL A 91 6.57 -12.32 -8.10
C VAL A 91 7.48 -13.42 -7.55
N GLU A 92 7.69 -14.49 -8.31
CA GLU A 92 8.33 -15.73 -7.87
C GLU A 92 9.81 -15.52 -7.53
N ASP A 93 10.48 -14.60 -8.22
CA ASP A 93 11.84 -14.17 -7.93
C ASP A 93 11.81 -12.83 -7.17
N PRO A 94 12.03 -12.80 -5.85
CA PRO A 94 11.99 -11.56 -5.08
C PRO A 94 13.15 -10.61 -5.41
N LEU A 95 14.25 -11.08 -6.04
CA LEU A 95 15.36 -10.22 -6.44
C LEU A 95 15.12 -9.55 -7.80
N ASN A 96 14.33 -10.18 -8.67
CA ASN A 96 13.95 -9.68 -10.00
C ASN A 96 12.45 -9.81 -10.29
N SER A 97 11.61 -9.44 -9.33
CA SER A 97 10.15 -9.52 -9.45
C SER A 97 9.61 -8.50 -10.47
N ARG A 98 8.50 -8.84 -11.15
CA ARG A 98 7.75 -7.88 -11.95
C ARG A 98 7.09 -6.83 -11.06
N PHE A 99 6.62 -7.21 -9.87
CA PHE A 99 5.91 -6.32 -8.96
C PHE A 99 6.62 -6.19 -7.61
N TYR A 100 6.65 -4.98 -7.06
CA TYR A 100 7.12 -4.72 -5.71
C TYR A 100 6.08 -3.90 -4.95
N CYS A 101 5.93 -4.20 -3.66
CA CYS A 101 5.21 -3.35 -2.73
C CYS A 101 6.22 -2.41 -2.08
N VAL A 102 6.16 -1.12 -2.40
CA VAL A 102 7.08 -0.11 -1.86
C VAL A 102 6.40 0.67 -0.75
N VAL A 103 7.04 0.70 0.42
CA VAL A 103 6.60 1.42 1.61
C VAL A 103 7.39 2.73 1.71
N LEU A 104 6.68 3.85 1.74
CA LEU A 104 7.26 5.20 1.81
C LEU A 104 6.33 6.17 2.56
N GLN A 105 6.88 7.27 3.07
CA GLN A 105 6.10 8.30 3.76
C GLN A 105 5.11 9.01 2.82
N TYR A 106 3.96 9.46 3.35
CA TYR A 106 2.96 10.22 2.58
C TYR A 106 3.52 11.54 2.03
N ASN A 107 4.38 12.20 2.81
CA ASN A 107 5.05 13.45 2.46
C ASN A 107 6.26 13.24 1.53
N SER A 108 6.40 12.08 0.91
CA SER A 108 7.52 11.75 0.04
C SER A 108 7.06 11.22 -1.32
N LYS A 109 7.89 11.46 -2.33
CA LYS A 109 7.76 10.92 -3.68
C LYS A 109 8.81 9.84 -3.89
N LEU A 110 8.42 8.75 -4.53
CA LEU A 110 9.32 7.67 -4.94
C LEU A 110 10.24 8.15 -6.07
N ASP A 111 11.54 7.91 -5.91
CA ASP A 111 12.53 8.01 -6.98
C ASP A 111 12.67 6.65 -7.69
N ALA A 112 12.06 6.56 -8.87
CA ALA A 112 12.05 5.33 -9.66
C ALA A 112 13.45 4.93 -10.16
N GLU A 113 14.36 5.89 -10.38
CA GLU A 113 15.73 5.60 -10.83
C GLU A 113 16.58 5.04 -9.69
N GLN A 114 16.41 5.57 -8.47
CA GLN A 114 17.06 5.04 -7.28
C GLN A 114 16.50 3.66 -6.90
N LEU A 115 15.19 3.46 -6.99
CA LEU A 115 14.58 2.12 -6.86
C LEU A 115 15.14 1.15 -7.90
N ARG A 116 15.27 1.58 -9.16
CA ARG A 116 15.85 0.79 -10.25
C ARG A 116 17.26 0.33 -9.93
N ARG A 117 18.09 1.24 -9.41
CA ARG A 117 19.47 0.93 -9.00
C ARG A 117 19.46 -0.09 -7.87
N PHE A 118 18.71 0.17 -6.81
CA PHE A 118 18.59 -0.71 -5.65
C PHE A 118 18.20 -2.14 -6.03
N VAL A 119 17.10 -2.32 -6.77
CA VAL A 119 16.61 -3.66 -7.15
C VAL A 119 17.65 -4.38 -8.00
N ARG A 120 18.23 -3.70 -8.99
CA ARG A 120 19.24 -4.30 -9.88
C ARG A 120 20.51 -4.69 -9.11
N ASP A 121 20.94 -3.87 -8.16
CA ASP A 121 22.18 -4.09 -7.41
C ASP A 121 22.01 -5.22 -6.37
N CYS A 122 20.78 -5.54 -5.97
CA CYS A 122 20.47 -6.74 -5.18
C CYS A 122 20.65 -8.06 -5.95
N ILE A 123 20.71 -8.02 -7.29
CA ILE A 123 20.89 -9.22 -8.11
C ILE A 123 22.41 -9.47 -8.27
N PRO A 124 22.90 -10.71 -8.05
CA PRO A 124 24.30 -11.06 -8.27
C PRO A 124 24.79 -10.68 -9.66
N ASP A 125 26.06 -10.26 -9.78
CA ASP A 125 26.62 -9.76 -11.04
C ASP A 125 26.50 -10.76 -12.21
N ALA A 126 26.62 -12.06 -11.92
CA ALA A 126 26.51 -13.11 -12.92
C ALA A 126 25.11 -13.21 -13.56
N ASP A 127 24.07 -12.90 -12.79
CA ASP A 127 22.66 -13.04 -13.19
C ASP A 127 21.98 -11.68 -13.48
N ARG A 128 22.71 -10.58 -13.25
CA ARG A 128 22.16 -9.22 -13.27
C ARG A 128 21.73 -8.80 -14.69
N PRO A 129 20.44 -8.55 -14.93
CA PRO A 129 19.97 -8.05 -16.22
C PRO A 129 20.52 -6.66 -16.53
N SER A 130 20.59 -6.33 -17.82
CA SER A 130 20.95 -4.97 -18.25
C SER A 130 19.97 -3.93 -17.70
N LYS A 131 20.42 -2.68 -17.52
CA LYS A 131 19.60 -1.57 -17.01
C LYS A 131 18.27 -1.39 -17.77
N LYS A 132 18.23 -1.72 -19.07
CA LYS A 132 17.04 -1.60 -19.94
C LYS A 132 15.90 -2.55 -19.56
N LYS A 133 16.16 -3.56 -18.72
CA LYS A 133 15.16 -4.51 -18.20
C LYS A 133 14.47 -4.03 -16.92
N PHE A 134 14.70 -2.77 -16.55
CA PHE A 134 14.09 -2.17 -15.36
C PHE A 134 13.46 -0.83 -15.74
N ASN A 135 12.13 -0.78 -15.73
CA ASN A 135 11.32 0.41 -15.92
C ASN A 135 10.15 0.37 -14.93
N PHE A 136 10.36 0.96 -13.76
CA PHE A 136 9.37 0.94 -12.68
C PHE A 136 8.32 2.03 -12.87
N GLN A 137 7.05 1.62 -12.86
CA GLN A 137 5.89 2.49 -12.94
C GLN A 137 4.91 2.13 -11.82
N HIS A 138 3.97 3.01 -11.51
CA HIS A 138 2.84 2.63 -10.66
C HIS A 138 2.03 1.54 -11.37
N ALA A 139 1.74 0.45 -10.67
CA ALA A 139 0.82 -0.54 -11.20
C ALA A 139 -0.58 0.08 -11.38
N PRO A 140 -1.33 -0.26 -12.44
CA PRO A 140 -2.73 0.14 -12.57
C PRO A 140 -3.54 -0.24 -11.33
N GLY A 141 -4.54 0.57 -10.96
CA GLY A 141 -5.35 0.35 -9.75
C GLY A 141 -5.98 -1.04 -9.68
N GLU A 142 -6.58 -1.49 -10.80
CA GLU A 142 -7.16 -2.84 -10.93
C GLU A 142 -6.13 -3.95 -10.73
N VAL A 143 -4.92 -3.79 -11.29
CA VAL A 143 -3.82 -4.76 -11.11
C VAL A 143 -3.37 -4.80 -9.65
N SER A 144 -3.23 -3.63 -9.01
CA SER A 144 -2.91 -3.54 -7.58
C SER A 144 -3.98 -4.23 -6.73
N GLU A 145 -5.26 -4.00 -7.02
CA GLU A 145 -6.37 -4.60 -6.30
C GLU A 145 -6.47 -6.11 -6.53
N GLN A 146 -6.22 -6.59 -7.75
CA GLN A 146 -6.16 -8.02 -8.06
C GLN A 146 -5.04 -8.71 -7.29
N LEU A 147 -3.83 -8.13 -7.29
CA LEU A 147 -2.65 -8.72 -6.66
C LEU A 147 -2.71 -8.67 -5.12
N THR A 148 -3.15 -7.53 -4.57
CA THR A 148 -3.17 -7.31 -3.11
C THR A 148 -4.48 -7.76 -2.48
N GLY A 149 -5.59 -7.66 -3.21
CA GLY A 149 -6.94 -7.83 -2.68
C GLY A 149 -7.45 -6.62 -1.91
N PHE A 150 -6.82 -5.45 -2.03
CA PHE A 150 -7.22 -4.23 -1.35
C PHE A 150 -7.50 -3.11 -2.35
N GLY A 151 -8.58 -2.38 -2.12
CA GLY A 151 -8.91 -1.19 -2.89
C GLY A 151 -7.95 -0.04 -2.65
N HIS A 152 -8.16 1.05 -3.40
CA HIS A 152 -7.42 2.30 -3.26
C HIS A 152 -7.41 2.77 -1.79
N ASN A 153 -6.28 3.35 -1.34
CA ASN A 153 -6.06 3.80 0.04
C ASN A 153 -6.14 2.72 1.15
N GLY A 154 -6.55 1.49 0.85
CA GLY A 154 -6.63 0.38 1.81
C GLY A 154 -5.47 -0.60 1.77
N VAL A 155 -4.58 -0.48 0.78
CA VAL A 155 -3.46 -1.42 0.56
C VAL A 155 -2.63 -1.58 1.84
N SER A 156 -2.52 -2.82 2.29
CA SER A 156 -1.67 -3.22 3.42
C SER A 156 -0.51 -4.10 2.92
N THR A 157 0.62 -4.05 3.61
CA THR A 157 1.75 -4.96 3.36
C THR A 157 1.50 -6.37 3.91
N PHE A 158 0.48 -6.53 4.75
CA PHE A 158 0.05 -7.82 5.30
C PHE A 158 -1.28 -8.23 4.66
N GLY A 159 -1.55 -9.54 4.63
CA GLY A 159 -2.81 -10.08 4.10
C GLY A 159 -3.03 -9.94 2.59
N MET A 160 -1.98 -9.64 1.82
CA MET A 160 -2.06 -9.60 0.35
C MET A 160 -2.43 -10.97 -0.24
N LYS A 161 -3.22 -11.00 -1.31
CA LYS A 161 -3.56 -12.24 -2.05
C LYS A 161 -2.34 -12.88 -2.69
N THR A 162 -1.41 -12.05 -3.16
CA THR A 162 -0.14 -12.45 -3.77
C THR A 162 1.01 -12.05 -2.83
N PRO A 163 2.03 -12.90 -2.62
CA PRO A 163 3.18 -12.58 -1.76
C PRO A 163 4.16 -11.63 -2.47
N ILE A 164 3.74 -10.39 -2.70
CA ILE A 164 4.55 -9.38 -3.40
C ILE A 164 5.75 -9.00 -2.51
N PRO A 165 6.99 -9.06 -3.03
CA PRO A 165 8.18 -8.66 -2.28
C PRO A 165 8.09 -7.20 -1.83
N VAL A 166 8.46 -6.95 -0.57
CA VAL A 166 8.33 -5.65 0.07
C VAL A 166 9.67 -4.92 0.11
N ILE A 167 9.65 -3.64 -0.27
CA ILE A 167 10.78 -2.71 -0.15
C ILE A 167 10.36 -1.55 0.75
N VAL A 168 11.17 -1.25 1.76
CA VAL A 168 10.93 -0.15 2.70
C VAL A 168 11.92 0.97 2.40
N ALA A 169 11.44 2.19 2.23
CA ALA A 169 12.32 3.35 2.08
C ALA A 169 13.20 3.55 3.32
N GLY A 170 14.49 3.83 3.12
CA GLY A 170 15.48 3.98 4.20
C GLY A 170 15.09 5.02 5.26
N ALA A 171 14.46 6.12 4.84
CA ALA A 171 13.96 7.16 5.75
C ALA A 171 12.92 6.64 6.78
N ILE A 172 12.25 5.52 6.50
CA ILE A 172 11.35 4.85 7.46
C ILE A 172 12.15 4.10 8.53
N ALA A 173 13.28 3.49 8.16
CA ALA A 173 14.19 2.81 9.10
C ALA A 173 14.79 3.78 10.13
N GLU A 174 14.86 5.07 9.79
CA GLU A 174 15.39 6.13 10.64
C GLU A 174 14.35 6.75 11.60
N LEU A 175 13.06 6.38 11.50
CA LEU A 175 11.99 7.00 12.29
C LEU A 175 12.25 6.90 13.80
N LYS A 176 11.99 8.01 14.49
CA LYS A 176 12.02 8.12 15.96
C LYS A 176 10.68 8.68 16.44
N PRO A 177 9.92 7.93 17.27
CA PRO A 177 10.07 6.50 17.60
C PRO A 177 9.93 5.59 16.36
N SER A 178 10.50 4.38 16.42
CA SER A 178 10.62 3.45 15.27
C SER A 178 9.32 2.65 15.03
N PHE A 179 8.28 3.35 14.59
CA PHE A 179 7.03 2.76 14.10
C PHE A 179 6.49 3.55 12.92
N LEU A 180 5.50 3.01 12.23
CA LEU A 180 4.78 3.69 11.17
C LEU A 180 3.30 3.32 11.16
N TRP A 181 2.50 4.10 10.43
CA TRP A 181 1.12 3.81 10.07
C TRP A 181 0.99 3.58 8.56
N LEU A 182 0.24 2.54 8.18
CA LEU A 182 -0.03 2.11 6.79
C LEU A 182 -1.52 1.82 6.59
N GLY A 183 -1.92 1.47 5.35
CA GLY A 183 -3.24 0.88 5.09
C GLY A 183 -3.42 -0.44 5.84
N GLY A 184 -4.59 -0.62 6.43
CA GLY A 184 -4.94 -1.76 7.28
C GLY A 184 -5.87 -2.77 6.63
N GLY A 185 -5.96 -2.77 5.30
CA GLY A 185 -6.79 -3.70 4.52
C GLY A 185 -8.14 -3.13 4.07
N ALA A 186 -8.44 -1.89 4.42
CA ALA A 186 -9.61 -1.12 3.99
C ALA A 186 -9.27 0.38 4.03
N GLU A 187 -9.98 1.21 3.26
CA GLU A 187 -9.73 2.66 3.23
C GLU A 187 -9.83 3.29 4.63
N SER A 188 -10.80 2.85 5.43
CA SER A 188 -11.05 3.36 6.77
C SER A 188 -10.16 2.74 7.86
N VAL A 189 -9.31 1.76 7.56
CA VAL A 189 -8.52 1.05 8.59
C VAL A 189 -7.03 1.32 8.40
N LYS A 190 -6.36 1.66 9.50
CA LYS A 190 -4.92 1.94 9.55
C LYS A 190 -4.20 0.90 10.38
N LEU A 191 -3.04 0.47 9.89
CA LEU A 191 -2.14 -0.46 10.57
C LEU A 191 -0.95 0.29 11.14
N ARG A 192 -0.81 0.28 12.47
CA ARG A 192 0.43 0.63 13.16
C ARG A 192 1.30 -0.60 13.27
N ILE A 193 2.60 -0.48 13.07
CA ILE A 193 3.58 -1.54 13.35
C ILE A 193 4.96 -0.94 13.62
N SER A 194 5.81 -1.63 14.39
CA SER A 194 7.22 -1.25 14.49
C SER A 194 7.94 -1.50 13.16
N VAL A 195 8.96 -0.69 12.86
CA VAL A 195 9.72 -0.86 11.61
C VAL A 195 10.45 -2.20 11.61
N GLN A 196 10.97 -2.61 12.77
CA GLN A 196 11.67 -3.88 12.94
C GLN A 196 10.77 -5.09 12.64
N ASP A 197 9.55 -5.12 13.20
CA ASP A 197 8.62 -6.23 12.97
C ASP A 197 8.17 -6.29 11.52
N LEU A 198 7.90 -5.14 10.89
CA LEU A 198 7.56 -5.08 9.47
C LEU A 198 8.67 -5.68 8.61
N VAL A 199 9.92 -5.24 8.82
CA VAL A 199 11.07 -5.71 8.05
C VAL A 199 11.30 -7.20 8.27
N LYS A 200 11.28 -7.65 9.53
CA LYS A 200 11.56 -9.04 9.88
C LYS A 200 10.48 -10.00 9.38
N ALA A 201 9.20 -9.72 9.65
CA ALA A 201 8.11 -10.63 9.31
C ALA A 201 7.92 -10.77 7.79
N LEU A 202 8.16 -9.70 7.04
CA LEU A 202 7.97 -9.70 5.58
C LEU A 202 9.25 -10.04 4.80
N GLY A 203 10.38 -10.24 5.48
CA GLY A 203 11.70 -10.30 4.82
C GLY A 203 11.96 -9.07 3.96
N ALA A 204 11.43 -7.91 4.38
CA ALA A 204 11.45 -6.71 3.55
C ALA A 204 12.88 -6.18 3.41
N ARG A 205 13.20 -5.66 2.23
CA ARG A 205 14.51 -5.03 1.99
C ARG A 205 14.42 -3.53 2.22
N VAL A 206 15.41 -2.96 2.91
CA VAL A 206 15.48 -1.52 3.14
C VAL A 206 16.33 -0.88 2.05
N ALA A 207 15.81 0.18 1.43
CA ALA A 207 16.43 0.86 0.30
C ALA A 207 16.67 2.35 0.61
N ASP A 208 17.93 2.74 0.73
CA ASP A 208 18.29 4.12 1.04
C ASP A 208 18.16 5.04 -0.17
N GLY A 209 17.74 6.28 0.07
CA GLY A 209 17.70 7.31 -0.97
C GLY A 209 16.70 7.07 -2.10
N ILE A 210 15.69 6.21 -1.91
CA ILE A 210 14.63 5.98 -2.92
C ILE A 210 13.45 6.97 -2.80
N THR A 211 13.54 7.97 -1.92
CA THR A 211 12.48 8.95 -1.70
C THR A 211 13.03 10.37 -1.63
N ALA A 212 12.25 11.32 -2.16
CA ALA A 212 12.46 12.75 -1.97
C ALA A 212 11.23 13.38 -1.30
N LEU A 213 11.45 14.35 -0.40
CA LEU A 213 10.35 15.07 0.25
C LEU A 213 9.51 15.82 -0.79
N ARG A 214 8.20 15.79 -0.60
CA ARG A 214 7.22 16.57 -1.35
C ARG A 214 7.12 17.95 -0.75
N THR A 215 7.34 18.97 -1.56
CA THR A 215 7.20 20.39 -1.17
C THR A 215 5.82 20.95 -1.52
N ASP A 216 4.97 20.16 -2.17
CA ASP A 216 3.64 20.57 -2.67
C ASP A 216 2.50 20.24 -1.70
N LEU A 217 2.78 19.53 -0.61
CA LEU A 217 1.77 19.08 0.36
C LEU A 217 1.54 20.06 1.53
N ASP A 218 2.32 21.13 1.62
CA ASP A 218 2.18 22.14 2.69
C ASP A 218 1.09 23.20 2.37
N ASN A 219 0.41 23.09 1.21
CA ASN A 219 -0.58 24.05 0.72
C ASN A 219 -2.00 23.47 0.52
N GLU A 220 -2.30 22.26 1.04
CA GLU A 220 -3.65 21.65 1.02
C GLU A 220 -4.26 21.52 2.42
#